data_AF-A0A7S2CDN2-F1
#
_entry.id   AF-A0A7S2CDN2-F1
#
_cell.length_a   1.000
_cell.length_b   1.000
_cell.length_c   1.000
_cell.angle_alpha   90.00
_cell.angle_beta   90.00
_cell.angle_gamma   90.00
#
_symmetry.space_group_name_H-M   'P 1'
#
loop_
_entity.id
_entity.type
_entity.pdbx_description
1 polymer ?
#
loop_
_entity_poly.entity_id
_entity_poly.type
_entity_poly.pdbx_seq_one_letter_code
_entity_poly.pdbx_strand_id
1 'polypeptide(L)'
;MHTPAACTLSLPPPPQFEVLPACSASKQAASGCIFRNKDGTWLRSGSSDAQVRKENLYDYPPLLAALRPWGMQYVIDAGSNDGFSTWLFARALINATVIALEASRHNFAMTRLNTQPLPNVHSVHAALWSGPDHLQLAGQRLGDWAIQALPLANKSRGVRGEQVVGVDVETLMRQ
;
A
#
# COMPACT_ATOMS: atom_id res chain seq x y z
N MET A 1 -19.37 8.59 -42.75
CA MET A 1 -18.09 8.52 -42.00
C MET A 1 -18.36 9.05 -40.60
N HIS A 2 -18.44 8.18 -39.59
CA HIS A 2 -18.65 8.57 -38.19
C HIS A 2 -17.31 8.48 -37.47
N THR A 3 -16.85 9.59 -36.91
CA THR A 3 -15.70 9.66 -36.00
C THR A 3 -16.11 9.06 -34.65
N PRO A 4 -15.34 8.14 -34.05
CA PRO A 4 -15.63 7.65 -32.70
C PRO A 4 -15.36 8.77 -31.70
N ALA A 5 -16.31 8.98 -30.78
CA ALA A 5 -16.18 9.93 -29.68
C ALA A 5 -14.96 9.55 -28.83
N ALA A 6 -14.08 10.54 -28.58
CA ALA A 6 -12.92 10.39 -27.73
C ALA A 6 -13.38 10.05 -26.30
N CYS A 7 -13.06 8.82 -25.86
CA CYS A 7 -13.29 8.38 -24.49
C CYS A 7 -12.40 9.25 -23.57
N THR A 8 -13.01 10.22 -22.90
CA THR A 8 -12.29 11.12 -22.00
C THR A 8 -12.08 10.36 -20.69
N LEU A 9 -10.85 9.89 -20.46
CA LEU A 9 -10.45 9.26 -19.21
C LEU A 9 -10.54 10.30 -18.09
N SER A 10 -11.66 10.32 -17.37
CA SER A 10 -11.80 11.10 -16.14
C SER A 10 -11.10 10.33 -15.03
N LEU A 11 -9.85 10.67 -14.76
CA LEU A 11 -9.17 10.21 -13.55
C LEU A 11 -9.96 10.71 -12.33
N PRO A 12 -10.19 9.88 -11.30
CA PRO A 12 -10.69 10.39 -10.03
C PRO A 12 -9.73 11.49 -9.55
N PRO A 13 -10.22 12.56 -8.91
CA PRO A 13 -9.34 13.59 -8.39
C PRO A 13 -8.30 12.90 -7.49
N PRO A 14 -7.00 13.27 -7.62
CA PRO A 14 -6.00 12.79 -6.68
C PRO A 14 -6.52 13.04 -5.25
N PRO A 15 -6.29 12.11 -4.30
CA PRO A 15 -6.72 12.31 -2.92
C PRO A 15 -6.32 13.73 -2.50
N GLN A 16 -7.28 14.48 -1.97
CA GLN A 16 -7.06 15.83 -1.48
C GLN A 16 -6.09 15.71 -0.32
N PHE A 17 -4.80 15.82 -0.61
CA PHE A 17 -3.81 16.04 0.41
C PHE A 17 -4.11 17.44 0.95
N GLU A 18 -4.71 17.52 2.13
CA GLU A 18 -4.38 18.62 3.01
C GLU A 18 -2.86 18.68 3.02
N VAL A 19 -2.30 19.82 2.61
CA VAL A 19 -0.87 20.07 2.68
C VAL A 19 -0.48 19.96 4.16
N LEU A 20 -0.06 18.77 4.59
CA LEU A 20 0.45 18.54 5.94
C LEU A 20 1.81 19.22 6.05
N PRO A 21 2.08 19.87 7.19
CA PRO A 21 2.68 21.19 7.27
C PRO A 21 4.10 21.20 6.69
N ALA A 22 4.47 22.34 6.09
CA ALA A 22 5.79 22.61 5.55
C ALA A 22 6.90 22.03 6.46
N CYS A 23 7.47 20.91 6.03
CA CYS A 23 8.60 20.28 6.69
C CYS A 23 9.80 21.21 6.50
N SER A 24 10.01 22.13 7.45
CA SER A 24 11.12 23.07 7.36
C SER A 24 12.44 22.29 7.46
N ALA A 25 13.40 22.65 6.61
CA ALA A 25 14.71 21.98 6.51
C ALA A 25 15.60 22.16 7.76
N SER A 26 15.09 22.81 8.83
CA SER A 26 15.82 23.09 10.06
C SER A 26 15.38 22.16 11.18
N LYS A 27 16.20 21.11 11.42
CA LYS A 27 16.33 20.34 12.66
C LYS A 27 15.03 19.72 13.22
N GLN A 28 14.96 18.40 13.11
CA GLN A 28 13.90 17.51 13.63
C GLN A 28 12.57 17.72 12.90
N ALA A 29 12.44 17.08 11.73
CA ALA A 29 11.15 16.91 11.10
C ALA A 29 10.19 16.28 12.12
N ALA A 30 9.13 17.00 12.47
CA ALA A 30 8.03 16.46 13.26
C ALA A 30 7.59 15.12 12.65
N SER A 31 7.12 14.19 13.49
CA SER A 31 6.57 12.92 13.00
C SER A 31 5.44 13.19 11.99
N GLY A 32 5.41 12.40 10.91
CA GLY A 32 4.40 12.52 9.85
C GLY A 32 4.78 13.40 8.64
N CYS A 33 5.98 13.98 8.60
CA CYS A 33 6.47 14.65 7.39
C CYS A 33 6.77 13.65 6.27
N ILE A 34 6.37 13.94 5.04
CA ILE A 34 6.59 13.07 3.87
C ILE A 34 7.81 13.55 3.08
N PHE A 35 8.75 12.64 2.78
CA PHE A 35 9.99 12.92 2.05
C PHE A 35 10.08 12.04 0.81
N ARG A 36 10.68 12.57 -0.25
CA ARG A 36 10.99 11.81 -1.46
C ARG A 36 12.45 11.36 -1.45
N ASN A 37 12.66 10.06 -1.67
CA ASN A 37 13.97 9.45 -1.88
C ASN A 37 14.49 9.71 -3.31
N LYS A 38 15.80 9.52 -3.50
CA LYS A 38 16.45 9.66 -4.82
C LYS A 38 15.93 8.69 -5.87
N ASP A 39 15.42 7.53 -5.46
CA ASP A 39 14.83 6.52 -6.35
C ASP A 39 13.37 6.82 -6.70
N GLY A 40 12.82 7.94 -6.22
CA GLY A 40 11.46 8.39 -6.52
C GLY A 40 10.40 7.90 -5.55
N THR A 41 10.74 7.01 -4.60
CA THR A 41 9.84 6.56 -3.53
C THR A 41 9.70 7.61 -2.43
N TRP A 42 8.74 7.44 -1.54
CA TRP A 42 8.34 8.36 -0.49
C TRP A 42 8.33 7.65 0.86
N LEU A 43 8.68 8.37 1.93
CA LEU A 43 8.66 7.89 3.31
C LEU A 43 8.10 8.95 4.26
N ARG A 44 7.63 8.54 5.42
CA ARG A 44 7.19 9.41 6.52
C ARG A 44 8.25 9.49 7.62
N SER A 45 8.59 10.68 8.11
CA SER A 45 9.42 10.82 9.32
C SER A 45 8.71 10.34 10.57
N GLY A 46 9.49 9.81 11.52
CA GLY A 46 8.94 9.31 12.78
C GLY A 46 7.99 8.11 12.60
N SER A 47 8.00 7.49 11.42
CA SER A 47 7.26 6.28 11.10
C SER A 47 8.22 5.10 10.96
N SER A 48 7.63 3.95 10.68
CA SER A 48 8.36 2.71 10.39
C SER A 48 8.97 2.64 8.99
N ASP A 49 8.59 3.52 8.05
CA ASP A 49 8.95 3.45 6.62
C ASP A 49 10.46 3.32 6.38
N ALA A 50 11.27 4.11 7.09
CA ALA A 50 12.72 4.07 6.94
C ALA A 50 13.34 2.72 7.38
N GLN A 51 12.75 2.10 8.41
CA GLN A 51 13.17 0.77 8.87
C GLN A 51 12.71 -0.31 7.89
N VAL A 52 11.44 -0.28 7.43
CA VAL A 52 10.88 -1.24 6.44
C VAL A 52 11.80 -1.26 5.25
N ARG A 53 12.09 -0.06 4.75
CA ARG A 53 12.89 0.14 3.56
C ARG A 53 14.26 -0.49 3.69
N LYS A 54 14.92 -0.30 4.85
CA LYS A 54 16.24 -0.88 5.11
C LYS A 54 16.18 -2.40 5.10
N GLU A 55 15.18 -2.99 5.76
CA GLU A 55 14.96 -4.45 5.81
C GLU A 55 14.68 -4.99 4.41
N ASN A 56 13.72 -4.40 3.69
CA ASN A 56 13.39 -4.79 2.31
C ASN A 56 14.59 -4.69 1.36
N LEU A 57 15.39 -3.63 1.45
CA LEU A 57 16.61 -3.49 0.64
C LEU A 57 17.68 -4.54 0.96
N TYR A 58 17.64 -5.13 2.15
CA TYR A 58 18.54 -6.21 2.55
C TYR A 58 17.99 -7.59 2.16
N ASP A 59 16.72 -7.87 2.46
CA ASP A 59 16.12 -9.20 2.35
C ASP A 59 15.57 -9.53 0.96
N TYR A 60 15.02 -8.54 0.24
CA TYR A 60 14.32 -8.81 -1.02
C TYR A 60 15.24 -9.10 -2.22
N PRO A 61 16.44 -8.51 -2.37
CA PRO A 61 17.30 -8.81 -3.51
C PRO A 61 17.57 -10.31 -3.75
N PRO A 62 17.97 -11.12 -2.74
CA PRO A 62 18.15 -12.56 -2.93
C PRO A 62 16.84 -13.29 -3.22
N LEU A 63 15.72 -12.90 -2.58
CA LEU A 63 14.39 -13.44 -2.87
C LEU A 63 13.99 -13.22 -4.34
N LEU A 64 14.10 -11.97 -4.81
CA LEU A 64 13.76 -11.60 -6.18
C LEU A 64 14.66 -12.30 -7.21
N ALA A 65 15.95 -12.48 -6.89
CA ALA A 65 16.85 -13.24 -7.73
C ALA A 65 16.40 -14.71 -7.88
N ALA A 66 15.92 -15.33 -6.79
CA ALA A 66 15.40 -16.69 -6.79
C ALA A 66 14.06 -16.83 -7.53
N LEU A 67 13.20 -15.81 -7.51
CA LEU A 67 11.88 -15.83 -8.16
C LEU A 67 11.94 -15.56 -9.68
N ARG A 68 12.89 -14.75 -10.15
CA ARG A 68 12.97 -14.33 -11.57
C ARG A 68 12.93 -15.48 -12.58
N PRO A 69 13.66 -16.61 -12.40
CA PRO A 69 13.66 -17.71 -13.38
C PRO A 69 12.29 -18.37 -13.59
N TRP A 70 11.38 -18.24 -12.62
CA TRP A 70 10.07 -18.88 -12.66
C TRP A 70 9.02 -18.10 -13.46
N GLY A 71 9.35 -16.88 -13.93
CA GLY A 71 8.44 -16.11 -14.78
C GLY A 71 7.10 -15.80 -14.12
N MET A 72 7.13 -15.34 -12.87
CA MET A 72 5.94 -15.00 -12.08
C MET A 72 4.98 -14.10 -12.87
N GLN A 73 3.71 -14.47 -12.86
CA GLN A 73 2.63 -13.74 -13.55
C GLN A 73 1.83 -12.84 -12.61
N TYR A 74 1.71 -13.25 -11.34
CA TYR A 74 0.95 -12.54 -10.32
C TYR A 74 1.70 -12.53 -9.00
N VAL A 75 1.66 -11.39 -8.31
CA VAL A 75 2.16 -11.21 -6.94
C VAL A 75 1.07 -10.56 -6.12
N ILE A 76 0.76 -11.13 -4.96
CA ILE A 76 -0.13 -10.52 -3.98
C ILE A 76 0.74 -10.07 -2.80
N ASP A 77 0.91 -8.76 -2.64
CA ASP A 77 1.60 -8.16 -1.50
C ASP A 77 0.55 -7.85 -0.41
N ALA A 78 0.33 -8.82 0.47
CA ALA A 78 -0.74 -8.82 1.46
C ALA A 78 -0.31 -8.13 2.77
N GLY A 79 -0.38 -6.81 2.80
CA GLY A 79 0.15 -5.96 3.87
C GLY A 79 1.28 -5.07 3.37
N SER A 80 1.04 -4.37 2.26
CA SER A 80 2.06 -3.61 1.56
C SER A 80 2.60 -2.42 2.37
N ASN A 81 1.94 -2.04 3.47
CA ASN A 81 2.33 -0.97 4.36
C ASN A 81 2.56 0.36 3.61
N ASP A 82 3.81 0.80 3.45
CA ASP A 82 4.15 2.01 2.71
C ASP A 82 4.28 1.78 1.19
N GLY A 83 4.16 0.54 0.73
CA GLY A 83 4.26 0.12 -0.66
C GLY A 83 5.68 -0.10 -1.16
N PHE A 84 6.71 -0.06 -0.30
CA PHE A 84 8.08 -0.21 -0.77
C PHE A 84 8.41 -1.63 -1.23
N SER A 85 7.89 -2.67 -0.55
CA SER A 85 7.97 -4.08 -1.01
C SER A 85 7.32 -4.24 -2.38
N THR A 86 6.11 -3.69 -2.55
CA THR A 86 5.38 -3.67 -3.82
C THR A 86 6.22 -3.03 -4.93
N TRP A 87 6.86 -1.89 -4.64
CA TRP A 87 7.73 -1.20 -5.60
C TRP A 87 8.91 -2.08 -6.04
N LEU A 88 9.51 -2.84 -5.12
CA LEU A 88 10.58 -3.79 -5.45
C LEU A 88 10.07 -4.94 -6.33
N PHE A 89 8.94 -5.56 -5.99
CA PHE A 89 8.34 -6.62 -6.79
C PHE A 89 8.02 -6.15 -8.21
N ALA A 90 7.31 -5.03 -8.35
CA ALA A 90 6.86 -4.53 -9.64
C ALA A 90 8.02 -4.18 -10.59
N ARG A 91 9.11 -3.63 -10.06
CA ARG A 91 10.31 -3.31 -10.87
C ARG A 91 11.17 -4.53 -11.19
N ALA A 92 11.21 -5.52 -10.32
CA ALA A 92 12.01 -6.73 -10.52
C ALA A 92 11.30 -7.80 -11.36
N LEU A 93 9.97 -7.83 -11.31
CA LEU A 93 9.09 -8.78 -11.99
C LEU A 93 8.20 -8.02 -12.98
N ILE A 94 8.81 -7.41 -14.00
CA ILE A 94 8.14 -6.42 -14.87
C ILE A 94 6.93 -6.95 -15.66
N ASN A 95 6.85 -8.26 -15.86
CA ASN A 95 5.77 -8.93 -16.57
C ASN A 95 4.68 -9.45 -15.62
N ALA A 96 4.92 -9.38 -14.31
CA ALA A 96 3.95 -9.77 -13.31
C ALA A 96 2.98 -8.61 -13.05
N THR A 97 1.72 -8.96 -12.82
CA THR A 97 0.75 -8.07 -12.18
C THR A 97 0.93 -8.14 -10.67
N VAL A 98 1.09 -6.99 -10.00
CA VAL A 98 1.27 -6.92 -8.56
C VAL A 98 0.04 -6.29 -7.91
N ILE A 99 -0.65 -7.05 -7.07
CA ILE A 99 -1.79 -6.57 -6.29
C ILE A 99 -1.29 -6.23 -4.87
N ALA A 100 -1.29 -4.94 -4.54
CA ALA A 100 -0.84 -4.44 -3.24
C ALA A 100 -2.04 -4.20 -2.33
N LEU A 101 -2.19 -5.02 -1.30
CA LEU A 101 -3.22 -4.85 -0.29
C LEU A 101 -2.65 -4.13 0.92
N GLU A 102 -3.32 -3.06 1.34
CA GLU A 102 -3.05 -2.43 2.62
C GLU A 102 -4.37 -2.06 3.30
N ALA A 103 -4.46 -2.42 4.57
CA ALA A 103 -5.69 -2.35 5.32
C ALA A 103 -5.88 -0.99 6.02
N SER A 104 -4.79 -0.36 6.48
CA SER A 104 -4.80 0.97 7.09
C SER A 104 -4.86 2.07 6.04
N ARG A 105 -5.78 3.03 6.15
CA ARG A 105 -5.86 4.18 5.23
C ARG A 105 -4.57 4.97 5.16
N HIS A 106 -3.89 5.13 6.30
CA HIS A 106 -2.67 5.93 6.36
C HIS A 106 -1.52 5.27 5.61
N ASN A 107 -1.34 3.97 5.80
CA ASN A 107 -0.37 3.17 5.05
C ASN A 107 -0.78 3.05 3.57
N PHE A 108 -2.07 2.81 3.31
CA PHE A 108 -2.59 2.70 1.95
C PHE A 108 -2.37 3.97 1.11
N ALA A 109 -2.46 5.15 1.75
CA ALA A 109 -2.12 6.41 1.08
C ALA A 109 -0.64 6.44 0.64
N MET A 110 0.27 5.95 1.49
CA MET A 110 1.69 5.80 1.14
C MET A 110 1.90 4.73 0.07
N THR A 111 1.23 3.58 0.19
CA THR A 111 1.24 2.52 -0.83
C THR A 111 0.88 3.12 -2.19
N ARG A 112 -0.26 3.82 -2.29
CA ARG A 112 -0.68 4.48 -3.55
C ARG A 112 0.34 5.48 -4.06
N LEU A 113 0.90 6.30 -3.17
CA LEU A 113 1.89 7.30 -3.56
C LEU A 113 3.18 6.67 -4.11
N ASN A 114 3.63 5.57 -3.51
CA ASN A 114 4.82 4.83 -3.93
C ASN A 114 4.59 3.97 -5.18
N THR A 115 3.37 3.52 -5.42
CA THR A 115 3.04 2.63 -6.54
C THR A 115 2.41 3.32 -7.73
N GLN A 116 1.91 4.55 -7.60
CA GLN A 116 1.30 5.32 -8.69
C GLN A 116 2.10 5.31 -10.00
N PRO A 117 3.45 5.42 -10.00
CA PRO A 117 4.22 5.41 -11.24
C PRO A 117 4.37 4.03 -11.91
N LEU A 118 3.89 2.96 -11.28
CA LEU A 118 4.13 1.58 -11.69
C LEU A 118 2.89 1.02 -12.40
N PRO A 119 2.93 0.82 -13.73
CA PRO A 119 1.74 0.48 -14.51
C PRO A 119 1.23 -0.95 -14.27
N ASN A 120 2.07 -1.84 -13.72
CA ASN A 120 1.73 -3.23 -13.41
C ASN A 120 1.30 -3.43 -11.95
N VAL A 121 0.94 -2.35 -11.23
CA VAL A 121 0.50 -2.41 -9.83
C VAL A 121 -0.96 -2.01 -9.68
N HIS A 122 -1.72 -2.82 -8.95
CA HIS A 122 -3.07 -2.52 -8.51
C HIS A 122 -3.11 -2.42 -6.98
N SER A 123 -3.28 -1.20 -6.46
CA SER A 123 -3.37 -0.97 -5.01
C SER A 123 -4.81 -1.04 -4.53
N VAL A 124 -5.09 -1.98 -3.61
CA VAL A 124 -6.41 -2.28 -3.06
C VAL A 124 -6.44 -1.96 -1.56
N HIS A 125 -7.41 -1.15 -1.13
CA HIS A 125 -7.62 -0.84 0.28
C HIS A 125 -8.48 -1.93 0.93
N ALA A 126 -7.83 -3.01 1.32
CA ALA A 126 -8.47 -4.18 1.89
C ALA A 126 -7.51 -4.95 2.79
N ALA A 127 -8.06 -5.77 3.68
CA ALA A 127 -7.29 -6.78 4.40
C ALA A 127 -7.47 -8.14 3.71
N LEU A 128 -6.41 -8.92 3.57
CA LEU A 128 -6.53 -10.30 3.14
C LEU A 128 -7.27 -11.09 4.23
N TRP A 129 -8.32 -11.81 3.84
CA TRP A 129 -9.18 -12.55 4.75
C TRP A 129 -9.68 -13.85 4.09
N SER A 130 -10.49 -14.63 4.82
CA SER A 130 -11.10 -15.86 4.29
C SER A 130 -12.29 -15.62 3.35
N GLY A 131 -12.75 -14.38 3.24
CA GLY A 131 -13.85 -13.97 2.37
C GLY A 131 -14.28 -12.53 2.62
N PRO A 132 -15.30 -12.04 1.88
CA PRO A 132 -15.87 -10.72 2.09
C PRO A 132 -16.42 -10.55 3.51
N ASP A 133 -15.84 -9.63 4.28
CA ASP A 133 -16.30 -9.31 5.63
C ASP A 133 -15.99 -7.83 5.99
N HIS A 134 -16.65 -7.30 7.00
CA HIS A 134 -16.28 -6.03 7.61
C HIS A 134 -15.40 -6.30 8.82
N LEU A 135 -14.17 -5.79 8.77
CA LEU A 135 -13.16 -6.02 9.78
C LEU A 135 -12.85 -4.72 10.51
N GLN A 136 -12.43 -4.85 11.76
CA GLN A 136 -11.85 -3.76 12.52
C GLN A 136 -10.34 -3.93 12.58
N LEU A 137 -9.62 -2.84 12.38
CA LEU A 137 -8.19 -2.79 12.62
C LEU A 137 -7.92 -2.56 14.11
N ALA A 138 -7.00 -3.36 14.66
CA ALA A 138 -6.44 -3.21 15.99
C ALA A 138 -4.92 -2.98 15.91
N GLY A 139 -4.31 -2.61 17.03
CA GLY A 139 -2.85 -2.48 17.12
C GLY A 139 -2.27 -1.16 16.62
N GLN A 140 -3.08 -0.18 16.18
CA GLN A 140 -2.58 1.11 15.67
C GLN A 140 -1.75 1.90 16.71
N ARG A 141 -1.96 1.65 18.00
CA ARG A 141 -1.20 2.27 19.10
C ARG A 141 0.15 1.59 19.36
N LEU A 142 0.42 0.45 18.73
CA LEU A 142 1.66 -0.32 18.86
C LEU A 142 2.63 -0.05 17.69
N GLY A 143 2.28 0.86 16.78
CA GLY A 143 3.06 1.21 15.59
C GLY A 143 2.46 0.65 14.29
N ASP A 144 2.83 1.24 13.16
CA ASP A 144 2.22 0.98 11.85
C ASP A 144 2.35 -0.49 11.37
N TRP A 145 3.31 -1.26 11.90
CA TRP A 145 3.51 -2.68 11.55
C TRP A 145 2.73 -3.65 12.43
N ALA A 146 2.18 -3.18 13.54
CA ALA A 146 1.44 -4.02 14.48
C ALA A 146 -0.06 -4.06 14.16
N ILE A 147 -0.46 -3.52 13.01
CA ILE A 147 -1.86 -3.43 12.61
C ILE A 147 -2.37 -4.81 12.21
N GLN A 148 -3.45 -5.23 12.85
CA GLN A 148 -4.11 -6.51 12.59
C GLN A 148 -5.57 -6.29 12.27
N ALA A 149 -6.08 -7.03 11.28
CA ALA A 149 -7.51 -7.09 11.02
C ALA A 149 -8.16 -8.15 11.91
N LEU A 150 -9.22 -7.77 12.61
CA LEU A 150 -10.00 -8.62 13.49
C LEU A 150 -11.48 -8.61 13.05
N PRO A 151 -12.24 -9.70 13.32
CA PRO A 151 -13.68 -9.68 13.16
C PRO A 151 -14.31 -8.54 13.96
N LEU A 152 -15.36 -7.92 13.43
CA LEU A 152 -16.15 -6.96 14.19
C LEU A 152 -16.84 -7.67 15.37
N ALA A 153 -16.38 -7.40 16.59
CA ALA A 153 -17.08 -7.85 17.79
C ALA A 153 -18.47 -7.19 17.87
N ASN A 154 -19.47 -7.95 18.35
CA ASN A 154 -20.88 -7.54 18.45
C ASN A 154 -21.05 -6.06 18.85
N LYS A 155 -21.98 -5.38 18.15
CA LYS A 155 -22.31 -3.92 18.15
C LYS A 155 -22.71 -3.30 19.50
N SER A 156 -22.12 -3.72 20.60
CA SER A 156 -22.42 -3.30 21.96
C SER A 156 -21.29 -2.40 22.47
N ARG A 157 -21.48 -1.09 22.31
CA ARG A 157 -20.65 0.03 22.81
C ARG A 157 -19.36 0.32 22.04
N GLY A 158 -19.46 1.28 21.11
CA GLY A 158 -18.38 2.24 20.84
C GLY A 158 -17.06 1.64 20.35
N VAL A 159 -17.12 0.79 19.33
CA VAL A 159 -15.96 0.24 18.64
C VAL A 159 -15.12 1.39 18.05
N ARG A 160 -14.04 1.76 18.75
CA ARG A 160 -13.08 2.80 18.33
C ARG A 160 -11.94 2.13 17.58
N GLY A 161 -12.00 2.13 16.26
CA GLY A 161 -10.90 1.70 15.39
C GLY A 161 -11.31 1.82 13.93
N GLU A 162 -10.31 1.94 13.06
CA GLU A 162 -10.53 1.96 11.62
C GLU A 162 -11.17 0.65 11.15
N GLN A 163 -12.09 0.74 10.19
CA GLN A 163 -12.74 -0.41 9.57
C GLN A 163 -12.29 -0.56 8.12
N VAL A 164 -12.20 -1.80 7.68
CA VAL A 164 -11.76 -2.19 6.34
C VAL A 164 -12.56 -3.40 5.87
N VAL A 165 -12.65 -3.58 4.55
CA VAL A 165 -13.25 -4.77 3.96
C VAL A 165 -12.20 -5.88 3.89
N GLY A 166 -12.57 -7.07 4.34
CA GLY A 166 -11.83 -8.31 4.10
C GLY A 166 -12.08 -8.81 2.68
N VAL A 167 -11.05 -9.33 2.02
CA VAL A 167 -11.14 -9.91 0.67
C VAL A 167 -10.35 -11.21 0.61
N ASP A 168 -10.84 -12.19 -0.14
CA ASP A 168 -10.13 -13.45 -0.38
C ASP A 168 -9.28 -13.38 -1.67
N VAL A 169 -8.41 -14.37 -1.82
CA VAL A 169 -7.53 -14.51 -2.99
C VAL A 169 -8.32 -14.67 -4.28
N GLU A 170 -9.44 -15.41 -4.25
CA GLU A 170 -10.25 -15.65 -5.45
C GLU A 170 -10.82 -14.35 -6.01
N THR A 171 -11.30 -13.47 -5.14
CA THR A 171 -11.83 -12.14 -5.49
C THR A 171 -10.72 -11.24 -6.03
N LEU A 172 -9.52 -11.29 -5.44
CA LEU A 172 -8.37 -10.49 -5.88
C LEU A 172 -7.91 -10.89 -7.28
N MET A 173 -7.86 -12.19 -7.58
CA MET A 173 -7.36 -12.71 -8.85
C MET A 173 -8.31 -12.50 -10.04
N ARG A 174 -9.48 -11.88 -9.82
CA ARG A 174 -10.44 -11.52 -10.87
C ARG A 174 -10.37 -10.05 -11.31
N GLN A 175 -9.52 -9.24 -10.69
CA GLN A 175 -9.29 -7.83 -11.04
C GLN A 175 -8.34 -7.71 -12.23
#